data_AF-A0A2P8GT87-F1
#
_entry.id   AF-A0A2P8GT87-F1
#
_cell.length_a   1.000
_cell.length_b   1.000
_cell.length_c   1.000
_cell.angle_alpha   90.00
_cell.angle_beta   90.00
_cell.angle_gamma   90.00
#
_symmetry.space_group_name_H-M   'P 1'
#
loop_
_entity.id
_entity.type
_entity.pdbx_description
1 polymer ?
#
loop_
_entity_poly.entity_id
_entity_poly.type
_entity_poly.pdbx_seq_one_letter_code
_entity_poly.pdbx_strand_id
1 'polypeptide(L)'
;MRTSVNRLVATVFGAVYLLVGILGFTVSGEAGFIATDGGLLLGLFEVNPLHNIAHLLIGSALLIGGLSGVAAAKTVNATVGVIYLLLGIVGFFLVGTALNILALNTPDHFLHLGSAIILLGAGLGADKRAGSPRTAAA
;
A
#
# COMPACT_ATOMS: atom_id res chain seq x y z
N MET A 1 2.45 -22.70 15.24
CA MET A 1 2.49 -22.20 13.85
C MET A 1 3.37 -20.96 13.82
N ARG A 2 4.49 -20.95 13.09
CA ARG A 2 5.27 -19.71 12.92
C ARG A 2 4.50 -18.83 11.92
N THR A 3 4.06 -17.66 12.34
CA THR A 3 3.41 -16.68 11.47
C THR A 3 4.42 -16.22 10.41
N SER A 4 4.11 -16.40 9.13
CA SER A 4 4.91 -15.82 8.04
C SER A 4 4.77 -14.31 8.10
N VAL A 5 5.90 -13.59 8.17
CA VAL A 5 5.93 -12.13 8.17
C VAL A 5 5.25 -11.57 6.93
N ASN A 6 5.50 -12.17 5.76
CA ASN A 6 4.86 -11.74 4.51
C ASN A 6 3.33 -11.86 4.58
N ARG A 7 2.81 -12.99 5.08
CA ARG A 7 1.36 -13.17 5.23
C ARG A 7 0.77 -12.19 6.23
N LEU A 8 1.41 -12.02 7.39
CA LEU A 8 0.94 -11.09 8.41
C LEU A 8 0.87 -9.66 7.88
N VAL A 9 1.97 -9.18 7.29
CA VAL A 9 2.06 -7.82 6.73
C VAL A 9 1.01 -7.62 5.63
N ALA A 10 0.90 -8.55 4.68
CA ALA A 10 -0.07 -8.46 3.59
C ALA A 10 -1.51 -8.42 4.11
N THR A 11 -1.87 -9.30 5.05
CA THR A 11 -3.23 -9.34 5.61
C THR A 11 -3.55 -8.07 6.40
N VAL A 12 -2.62 -7.58 7.25
CA VAL A 12 -2.85 -6.39 8.06
C VAL A 12 -2.96 -5.14 7.19
N PHE A 13 -2.00 -4.91 6.29
CA PHE A 13 -2.05 -3.75 5.40
C PHE A 13 -3.23 -3.83 4.44
N GLY A 14 -3.58 -5.03 3.95
CA GLY A 14 -4.76 -5.24 3.13
C GLY A 14 -6.05 -4.82 3.84
N ALA A 15 -6.23 -5.26 5.09
CA ALA A 15 -7.37 -4.85 5.91
C ALA A 15 -7.39 -3.34 6.17
N VAL A 16 -6.24 -2.74 6.49
CA VAL A 16 -6.13 -1.29 6.73
C VAL A 16 -6.49 -0.49 5.46
N TYR A 17 -5.95 -0.84 4.30
CA TYR A 17 -6.26 -0.12 3.05
C TYR A 17 -7.72 -0.30 2.61
N LEU A 18 -8.33 -1.45 2.87
CA LEU A 18 -9.76 -1.62 2.67
C LEU A 18 -10.57 -0.68 3.59
N LEU A 19 -10.23 -0.63 4.88
CA LEU A 19 -10.89 0.28 5.82
C LEU A 19 -10.72 1.75 5.40
N VAL A 20 -9.52 2.16 5.01
CA VAL A 20 -9.24 3.51 4.52
C VAL A 20 -10.05 3.81 3.27
N GLY A 21 -10.09 2.90 2.29
CA GLY A 21 -10.87 3.09 1.07
C GLY A 21 -12.38 3.20 1.34
N ILE A 22 -12.92 2.38 2.25
CA ILE A 22 -14.34 2.45 2.65
C ILE A 22 -14.64 3.76 3.37
N LEU A 23 -13.84 4.11 4.38
CA LEU A 23 -14.05 5.33 5.18
C LEU A 23 -13.81 6.59 4.36
N GLY A 24 -12.91 6.56 3.38
CA GLY A 24 -12.67 7.71 2.51
C GLY A 24 -13.91 8.16 1.75
N PHE A 25 -14.82 7.25 1.39
CA PHE A 25 -16.08 7.61 0.75
C PHE A 25 -17.03 8.41 1.66
N THR A 26 -16.86 8.38 2.98
CA THR A 26 -17.68 9.19 3.90
C THR A 26 -17.26 10.66 3.94
N VAL A 27 -16.05 10.98 3.47
CA VAL A 27 -15.50 12.34 3.45
C VAL A 27 -15.33 12.89 2.03
N SER A 28 -15.27 12.04 1.01
CA SER A 28 -15.02 12.45 -0.39
C SER A 28 -16.29 12.75 -1.20
N GLY A 29 -17.47 12.82 -0.58
CA GLY A 29 -18.76 12.85 -1.29
C GLY A 29 -19.01 14.11 -2.13
N GLU A 30 -18.39 15.23 -1.77
CA GLU A 30 -18.52 16.50 -2.49
C GLU A 30 -17.43 16.70 -3.57
N ALA A 31 -16.37 15.89 -3.53
CA ALA A 31 -15.27 15.96 -4.49
C ALA A 31 -15.65 15.30 -5.83
N GLY A 32 -15.08 15.81 -6.92
CA GLY A 32 -15.18 15.16 -8.23
C GLY A 32 -14.53 13.77 -8.23
N PHE A 33 -15.02 12.84 -9.06
CA PHE A 33 -14.49 11.47 -9.08
C PHE A 33 -12.99 11.42 -9.41
N ILE A 34 -12.59 12.17 -10.44
CA ILE A 34 -11.20 12.48 -10.77
C ILE A 34 -11.03 13.97 -10.50
N ALA A 35 -10.33 14.31 -9.44
CA ALA A 35 -10.16 15.68 -8.98
C ALA A 35 -8.77 15.89 -8.39
N THR A 36 -8.31 17.14 -8.39
CA THR A 36 -7.01 17.51 -7.78
C THR A 36 -7.09 17.81 -6.29
N ASP A 37 -8.32 17.83 -5.76
CA ASP A 37 -8.71 18.09 -4.39
C ASP A 37 -9.70 17.02 -3.90
N GLY A 38 -9.84 16.91 -2.57
CA GLY A 38 -10.61 15.86 -1.93
C GLY A 38 -11.08 16.20 -0.52
N GLY A 39 -11.73 15.22 0.11
CA GLY A 39 -12.10 15.30 1.52
C GLY A 39 -10.96 14.85 2.42
N LEU A 40 -10.87 15.42 3.64
CA LEU A 40 -9.85 15.05 4.62
C LEU A 40 -10.31 13.89 5.51
N LEU A 41 -9.75 12.70 5.27
CA LEU A 41 -9.90 11.56 6.16
C LEU A 41 -9.01 11.76 7.39
N LEU A 42 -9.60 11.59 8.58
CA LEU A 42 -8.97 11.88 9.89
C LEU A 42 -8.45 13.32 10.03
N GLY A 43 -8.91 14.25 9.19
CA GLY A 43 -8.41 15.63 9.14
C GLY A 43 -6.98 15.77 8.60
N LEU A 44 -6.41 14.71 8.01
CA LEU A 44 -5.01 14.67 7.58
C LEU A 44 -4.80 14.17 6.15
N PHE A 45 -5.45 13.08 5.76
CA PHE A 45 -5.20 12.40 4.48
C PHE A 45 -6.24 12.83 3.46
N GLU A 46 -5.81 13.36 2.33
CA GLU A 46 -6.73 13.89 1.33
C GLU A 46 -7.11 12.79 0.34
N VAL A 47 -8.42 12.61 0.16
CA VAL A 47 -8.94 11.52 -0.67
C VAL A 47 -10.09 12.01 -1.55
N ASN A 48 -10.03 11.61 -2.81
CA ASN A 48 -11.15 11.67 -3.74
C ASN A 48 -11.70 10.26 -4.04
N PRO A 49 -12.84 10.13 -4.73
CA PRO A 49 -13.41 8.82 -5.06
C PRO A 49 -12.45 7.89 -5.81
N LEU A 50 -11.65 8.39 -6.76
CA LEU A 50 -10.66 7.58 -7.48
C LEU A 50 -9.58 7.03 -6.54
N HIS A 51 -9.07 7.85 -5.62
CA HIS A 51 -8.08 7.44 -4.61
C HIS A 51 -8.66 6.37 -3.67
N ASN A 52 -9.93 6.49 -3.28
CA ASN A 52 -10.62 5.48 -2.49
C ASN A 52 -10.74 4.15 -3.23
N ILE A 53 -11.07 4.17 -4.53
CA ILE A 53 -11.06 2.94 -5.35
C ILE A 53 -9.65 2.34 -5.42
N ALA A 54 -8.61 3.15 -5.58
CA ALA A 54 -7.23 2.66 -5.57
C ALA A 54 -6.89 1.98 -4.23
N HIS A 55 -7.28 2.57 -3.09
CA HIS A 55 -7.14 1.95 -1.78
C HIS A 55 -7.88 0.61 -1.67
N LEU A 56 -9.11 0.52 -2.17
CA LEU A 56 -9.87 -0.72 -2.17
C LEU A 56 -9.22 -1.82 -3.01
N LEU A 57 -8.70 -1.48 -4.19
CA LEU A 57 -8.03 -2.42 -5.08
C LEU A 57 -6.72 -2.93 -4.47
N ILE A 58 -5.90 -2.03 -3.92
CA ILE A 58 -4.64 -2.39 -3.27
C ILE A 58 -4.91 -3.18 -2.00
N GLY A 59 -5.85 -2.75 -1.18
CA GLY A 59 -6.27 -3.44 0.04
C GLY A 59 -6.77 -4.86 -0.25
N SER A 60 -7.60 -5.01 -1.28
CA SER A 60 -8.07 -6.32 -1.75
C SER A 60 -6.92 -7.21 -2.21
N ALA A 61 -6.01 -6.69 -3.03
CA ALA A 61 -4.87 -7.45 -3.54
C ALA A 61 -3.96 -7.95 -2.40
N LEU A 62 -3.63 -7.07 -1.44
CA LEU A 62 -2.83 -7.41 -0.27
C LEU A 62 -3.54 -8.45 0.62
N LEU A 63 -4.83 -8.25 0.91
CA LEU A 63 -5.59 -9.16 1.76
C LEU A 63 -5.70 -10.54 1.12
N ILE A 64 -6.08 -10.61 -0.16
CA ILE A 64 -6.15 -11.86 -0.93
C ILE A 64 -4.77 -12.54 -0.92
N GLY A 65 -3.70 -11.83 -1.27
CA GLY A 65 -2.35 -12.39 -1.28
C GLY A 65 -1.90 -12.92 0.08
N GLY A 66 -2.18 -12.20 1.17
CA GLY A 66 -1.88 -12.61 2.54
C GLY A 66 -2.61 -13.89 2.97
N LEU A 67 -3.87 -14.03 2.54
CA LEU A 67 -4.70 -15.20 2.82
C LEU A 67 -4.35 -16.40 1.93
N SER A 68 -3.95 -16.18 0.67
CA SER A 68 -3.66 -17.25 -0.30
C SER A 68 -2.38 -18.04 0.01
N GLY A 69 -1.34 -17.41 0.56
CA GLY A 69 -0.11 -18.12 0.93
C GLY A 69 1.15 -17.26 0.91
N VAL A 70 2.27 -17.81 1.39
CA VAL A 70 3.53 -17.05 1.58
C VAL A 70 4.06 -16.47 0.26
N ALA A 71 4.06 -17.26 -0.82
CA ALA A 71 4.56 -16.80 -2.12
C ALA A 71 3.70 -15.66 -2.69
N ALA A 72 2.38 -15.78 -2.63
CA ALA A 72 1.45 -14.73 -3.07
C ALA A 72 1.61 -13.45 -2.23
N ALA A 73 1.65 -13.60 -0.89
CA ALA A 73 1.86 -12.51 0.04
C ALA A 73 3.18 -11.76 -0.22
N LYS A 74 4.27 -12.50 -0.45
CA LYS A 74 5.58 -11.92 -0.79
C LYS A 74 5.53 -11.11 -2.09
N THR A 75 4.93 -11.69 -3.13
CA THR A 75 4.81 -11.01 -4.43
C THR A 75 3.99 -9.74 -4.31
N VAL A 76 2.81 -9.78 -3.67
CA VAL A 76 1.97 -8.59 -3.55
C VAL A 76 2.59 -7.52 -2.64
N ASN A 77 3.24 -7.90 -1.55
CA ASN A 77 4.00 -6.96 -0.71
C ASN A 77 5.09 -6.26 -1.53
N ALA A 78 5.88 -7.00 -2.30
CA ALA A 78 6.92 -6.40 -3.12
C ALA A 78 6.33 -5.47 -4.20
N THR A 79 5.30 -5.92 -4.93
CA THR A 79 4.67 -5.13 -6.00
C THR A 79 4.05 -3.85 -5.47
N VAL A 80 3.19 -3.93 -4.45
CA VAL A 80 2.53 -2.76 -3.85
C VAL A 80 3.56 -1.86 -3.19
N GLY A 81 4.59 -2.43 -2.54
CA GLY A 81 5.68 -1.67 -1.96
C GLY A 81 6.44 -0.82 -3.00
N VAL A 82 6.71 -1.35 -4.20
CA VAL A 82 7.29 -0.54 -5.30
C VAL A 82 6.33 0.55 -5.75
N ILE A 83 5.05 0.24 -5.93
CA ILE A 83 4.04 1.22 -6.35
C ILE A 83 3.98 2.39 -5.36
N TYR A 84 3.91 2.11 -4.06
CA TYR A 84 3.89 3.15 -3.04
C TYR A 84 5.22 3.89 -2.88
N LEU A 85 6.36 3.24 -3.14
CA LEU A 85 7.63 3.96 -3.18
C LEU A 85 7.62 5.00 -4.29
N LEU A 86 7.19 4.62 -5.49
CA LEU A 86 7.10 5.52 -6.64
C LEU A 86 6.07 6.62 -6.38
N LEU A 87 4.87 6.27 -5.91
CA LEU A 87 3.80 7.23 -5.62
C LEU A 87 4.21 8.20 -4.51
N GLY A 88 4.87 7.72 -3.46
CA GLY A 88 5.35 8.54 -2.35
C GLY A 88 6.46 9.51 -2.75
N ILE A 89 7.30 9.18 -3.74
CA ILE A 89 8.34 10.10 -4.26
C ILE A 89 7.74 11.06 -5.29
N VAL A 90 7.09 10.52 -6.33
CA VAL A 90 6.55 11.30 -7.45
C VAL A 90 5.44 12.23 -6.98
N GLY A 91 4.65 11.81 -5.99
CA GLY A 91 3.53 12.58 -5.46
C GLY A 91 3.90 14.00 -5.03
N PHE A 92 5.08 14.21 -4.41
CA PHE A 92 5.55 15.55 -4.03
C PHE A 92 5.64 16.53 -5.20
N PHE A 93 5.86 16.01 -6.43
CA PHE A 93 5.92 16.81 -7.65
C PHE A 93 4.56 16.95 -8.35
N LEU A 94 3.54 16.20 -7.92
CA LEU A 94 2.18 16.29 -8.45
C LEU A 94 1.33 17.35 -7.74
N VAL A 95 1.60 17.62 -6.45
CA VAL A 95 0.82 18.57 -5.65
C VAL A 95 0.74 19.94 -6.33
N GLY A 96 -0.48 20.47 -6.46
CA GLY A 96 -0.75 21.75 -7.13
C GLY A 96 -0.76 21.69 -8.67
N THR A 97 -0.57 20.51 -9.27
CA THR A 97 -0.64 20.31 -10.72
C THR A 97 -1.93 19.61 -11.13
N ALA A 98 -2.33 19.75 -12.40
CA ALA A 98 -3.45 19.02 -12.98
C ALA A 98 -3.26 17.48 -13.00
N LEU A 99 -2.04 17.00 -12.78
CA LEU A 99 -1.72 15.57 -12.72
C LEU A 99 -2.01 14.96 -11.35
N ASN A 100 -2.36 15.75 -10.31
CA ASN A 100 -2.75 15.26 -8.99
C ASN A 100 -4.15 14.62 -8.97
N ILE A 101 -4.47 13.77 -9.94
CA ILE A 101 -5.82 13.23 -10.17
C ILE A 101 -6.37 12.37 -9.01
N LEU A 102 -5.53 12.06 -8.02
CA LEU A 102 -5.85 11.32 -6.81
C LEU A 102 -6.05 12.22 -5.58
N ALA A 103 -5.95 13.55 -5.75
CA ALA A 103 -6.00 14.52 -4.65
C ALA A 103 -5.00 14.21 -3.53
N LEU A 104 -3.76 13.82 -3.89
CA LEU A 104 -2.74 13.50 -2.90
C LEU A 104 -2.24 14.76 -2.22
N ASN A 105 -1.99 14.65 -0.91
CA ASN A 105 -1.33 15.68 -0.13
C ASN A 105 0.00 15.19 0.50
N THR A 106 0.69 16.10 1.19
CA THR A 106 1.98 15.79 1.81
C THR A 106 1.92 14.64 2.84
N PRO A 107 0.95 14.63 3.79
CA PRO A 107 0.70 13.46 4.64
C PRO A 107 0.56 12.13 3.90
N ASP A 108 -0.17 12.11 2.77
CA ASP A 108 -0.33 10.89 1.96
C ASP A 108 1.01 10.38 1.44
N HIS A 109 1.90 11.27 0.98
CA HIS A 109 3.21 10.85 0.47
C HIS A 109 4.07 10.17 1.54
N PHE A 110 4.08 10.72 2.76
CA PHE A 110 4.79 10.09 3.87
C PHE A 110 4.17 8.75 4.26
N LEU A 111 2.83 8.64 4.27
CA LEU A 111 2.15 7.38 4.53
C LEU A 111 2.51 6.32 3.47
N HIS A 112 2.51 6.69 2.19
CA HIS A 112 2.90 5.81 1.08
C HIS A 112 4.36 5.37 1.22
N LEU A 113 5.29 6.27 1.54
CA LEU A 113 6.70 5.92 1.77
C LEU A 113 6.86 4.97 2.96
N GLY A 114 6.15 5.21 4.07
CA GLY A 114 6.14 4.31 5.23
C GLY A 114 5.63 2.92 4.88
N SER A 115 4.49 2.84 4.19
CA SER A 115 3.93 1.58 3.68
C SER A 115 4.91 0.89 2.74
N ALA A 116 5.56 1.63 1.84
CA ALA A 116 6.54 1.09 0.91
C ALA A 116 7.72 0.42 1.62
N ILE A 117 8.27 1.08 2.64
CA ILE A 117 9.38 0.54 3.43
C ILE A 117 8.99 -0.79 4.10
N ILE A 118 7.81 -0.85 4.71
CA ILE A 118 7.35 -2.05 5.41
C ILE A 118 7.05 -3.19 4.43
N LEU A 119 6.32 -2.91 3.36
CA LEU A 119 5.93 -3.89 2.35
C LEU A 119 7.15 -4.42 1.57
N LEU A 120 8.05 -3.55 1.11
CA LEU A 120 9.30 -3.97 0.46
C LEU A 120 10.22 -4.72 1.43
N GLY A 121 10.33 -4.26 2.67
CA GLY A 121 11.11 -4.93 3.71
C GLY A 121 10.64 -6.38 3.93
N ALA A 122 9.32 -6.58 4.00
CA ALA A 122 8.72 -7.91 4.10
C ALA A 122 8.94 -8.73 2.81
N GLY A 123 8.56 -8.18 1.65
CA GLY A 123 8.59 -8.87 0.36
C GLY A 123 9.99 -9.25 -0.11
N LEU A 124 11.00 -8.44 0.19
CA LEU A 124 12.39 -8.65 -0.26
C LEU A 124 13.28 -9.23 0.84
N GLY A 125 12.97 -9.06 2.12
CA GLY A 125 13.87 -9.34 3.24
C GLY A 125 13.48 -10.52 4.14
N ALA A 126 12.19 -10.76 4.36
CA ALA A 126 11.76 -11.62 5.47
C ALA A 126 12.02 -13.13 5.26
N ASP A 127 11.93 -13.63 4.02
CA ASP A 127 11.96 -15.09 3.74
C ASP A 127 13.29 -15.59 3.14
N LYS A 128 14.36 -14.77 3.14
CA LYS A 128 15.68 -15.16 2.59
C LYS A 128 16.44 -16.23 3.40
N ARG A 129 15.92 -16.69 4.55
CA ARG A 129 16.66 -17.57 5.50
C ARG A 129 16.45 -19.09 5.31
N ALA A 130 15.82 -19.54 4.23
CA ALA A 130 15.63 -20.98 3.95
C ALA A 130 16.61 -21.56 2.90
N GLY A 131 17.66 -20.83 2.53
CA GLY A 131 18.77 -21.38 1.74
C GLY A 131 19.81 -21.99 2.68
N SER A 132 19.69 -23.28 3.00
CA SER A 132 20.71 -24.01 3.77
C SER A 132 22.10 -23.89 3.11
N PRO A 133 23.18 -23.85 3.92
CA PRO A 133 24.55 -23.95 3.44
C PRO A 133 24.69 -25.23 2.62
N ARG A 134 25.23 -25.14 1.40
CA ARG A 134 25.81 -26.34 0.76
C ARG A 134 27.01 -26.73 1.60
N THR A 135 26.80 -27.68 2.51
CA THR A 135 27.88 -28.40 3.19
C THR A 135 28.72 -29.04 2.10
N ALA A 136 29.97 -28.59 2.00
CA ALA A 136 31.02 -29.31 1.31
C ALA A 136 31.12 -30.72 1.91
N ALA A 137 31.09 -31.74 1.06
CA ALA A 137 31.62 -33.06 1.39
C ALA A 137 32.64 -33.38 0.29
N ALA A 138 33.89 -33.41 0.72
CA ALA A 138 35.06 -33.90 0.00
C ALA A 138 35.05 -35.44 -0.07
#